data_AF-A0A6P0THJ8-F1
#
_entry.id   AF-A0A6P0THJ8-F1
#
_cell.length_a   1.000
_cell.length_b   1.000
_cell.length_c   1.000
_cell.angle_alpha   90.00
_cell.angle_beta   90.00
_cell.angle_gamma   90.00
#
_symmetry.space_group_name_H-M   'P 1'
#
loop_
_entity.id
_entity.type
_entity.pdbx_description
1 polymer ?
#
loop_
_entity_poly.entity_id
_entity_poly.type
_entity_poly.pdbx_seq_one_letter_code
_entity_poly.pdbx_strand_id
1 'polypeptide(L)'
;MLKVSPEYMVTEQDALAYVNGCLVAAICLVGGYTAAVMQIIPVWGLCIIVVLTFPRWTINLHELMHVYAADQINPFICAMGISPTPLSLLTLSYRELRSLHLSHHRAPATPDDPDAFHIRGPSWQVFCMAFVVPEWQTIRWFKTHGFSWKLGCDLIVKATVLVGLAWMGGSVFWAFWLSLRLVYGVADFTFFRIVHCQDGEYGTFSLDIPSWLQQVIRLVLGELVLSATIHHDIHHRNPWIAAHHLPAARRELC
;
A
#
# COMPACT_ATOMS: atom_id res chain seq x y z
N MET A 1 -9.21 -17.64 17.12
CA MET A 1 -10.01 -16.42 16.88
C MET A 1 -10.45 -15.90 18.23
N LEU A 2 -10.02 -14.70 18.60
CA LEU A 2 -10.50 -14.07 19.84
C LEU A 2 -11.94 -13.58 19.59
N LYS A 3 -12.80 -13.64 20.60
CA LYS A 3 -14.14 -13.04 20.52
C LYS A 3 -13.95 -11.53 20.56
N VAL A 4 -14.11 -10.88 19.41
CA VAL A 4 -14.08 -9.43 19.27
C VAL A 4 -15.51 -8.96 19.09
N SER A 5 -15.89 -7.85 19.73
CA SER A 5 -17.23 -7.26 19.58
C SER A 5 -17.57 -7.07 18.08
N PRO A 6 -18.78 -7.47 17.62
CA PRO A 6 -19.22 -7.26 16.25
C PRO A 6 -19.14 -5.81 15.76
N GLU A 7 -19.15 -4.85 16.68
CA GLU A 7 -19.07 -3.41 16.37
C GLU A 7 -17.72 -2.97 15.80
N TYR A 8 -16.65 -3.76 15.98
CA TYR A 8 -15.33 -3.46 15.41
C TYR A 8 -15.09 -4.08 14.03
N MET A 9 -16.01 -4.94 13.58
CA MET A 9 -15.88 -5.62 12.30
C MET A 9 -16.07 -4.63 11.17
N VAL A 10 -15.31 -4.83 10.09
CA VAL A 10 -15.40 -4.02 8.89
C VAL A 10 -16.79 -4.10 8.27
N THR A 11 -17.32 -2.95 7.91
CA THR A 11 -18.66 -2.78 7.34
C THR A 11 -18.60 -2.33 5.87
N GLU A 12 -19.74 -2.36 5.20
CA GLU A 12 -19.88 -1.79 3.85
C GLU A 12 -19.58 -0.28 3.84
N GLN A 13 -19.92 0.43 4.93
CA GLN A 13 -19.63 1.85 5.06
C GLN A 13 -18.11 2.11 5.11
N ASP A 14 -17.36 1.24 5.77
CA ASP A 14 -15.89 1.30 5.79
C ASP A 14 -15.31 1.06 4.40
N ALA A 15 -15.83 0.07 3.68
CA ALA A 15 -15.43 -0.23 2.32
C ALA A 15 -15.61 0.99 1.41
N LEU A 16 -16.77 1.63 1.47
CA LEU A 16 -17.06 2.86 0.73
C LEU A 16 -16.14 4.02 1.15
N ALA A 17 -15.83 4.15 2.44
CA ALA A 17 -14.88 5.14 2.93
C ALA A 17 -13.47 4.90 2.36
N TYR A 18 -13.01 3.66 2.29
CA TYR A 18 -11.72 3.31 1.69
C TYR A 18 -11.69 3.58 0.18
N VAL A 19 -12.75 3.23 -0.56
CA VAL A 19 -12.87 3.58 -1.99
C VAL A 19 -12.78 5.10 -2.18
N ASN A 20 -13.52 5.86 -1.38
CA ASN A 20 -13.48 7.33 -1.43
C ASN A 20 -12.08 7.87 -1.09
N GLY A 21 -11.42 7.30 -0.10
CA GLY A 21 -10.04 7.63 0.26
C GLY A 21 -9.06 7.43 -0.89
N CYS A 22 -9.18 6.29 -1.60
CA CYS A 22 -8.44 6.04 -2.84
C CYS A 22 -8.75 7.10 -3.90
N LEU A 23 -10.03 7.36 -4.21
CA LEU A 23 -10.40 8.35 -5.24
C LEU A 23 -9.86 9.75 -4.94
N VAL A 24 -9.96 10.21 -3.69
CA VAL A 24 -9.40 11.51 -3.27
C VAL A 24 -7.89 11.53 -3.46
N ALA A 25 -7.18 10.48 -3.05
CA ALA A 25 -5.73 10.41 -3.23
C ALA A 25 -5.33 10.38 -4.71
N ALA A 26 -6.07 9.67 -5.57
CA ALA A 26 -5.83 9.68 -7.02
C ALA A 26 -6.03 11.08 -7.62
N ILE A 27 -7.12 11.77 -7.27
CA ILE A 27 -7.39 13.14 -7.72
C ILE A 27 -6.26 14.07 -7.27
N CYS A 28 -5.81 13.98 -6.02
CA CYS A 28 -4.71 14.80 -5.53
C CYS A 28 -3.38 14.50 -6.25
N LEU A 29 -3.04 13.24 -6.49
CA LEU A 29 -1.80 12.84 -7.17
C LEU A 29 -1.80 13.25 -8.64
N VAL A 30 -2.85 12.90 -9.39
CA VAL A 30 -2.97 13.22 -10.82
C VAL A 30 -3.18 14.73 -11.02
N GLY A 31 -4.04 15.36 -10.22
CA GLY A 31 -4.27 16.80 -10.27
C GLY A 31 -3.03 17.60 -9.88
N GLY A 32 -2.30 17.17 -8.85
CA GLY A 32 -1.02 17.76 -8.46
C GLY A 32 0.02 17.63 -9.57
N TYR A 33 0.10 16.46 -10.22
CA TYR A 33 0.97 16.26 -11.36
C TYR A 33 0.63 17.21 -12.51
N THR A 34 -0.63 17.28 -12.92
CA THR A 34 -1.11 18.18 -13.96
C THR A 34 -0.82 19.64 -13.62
N ALA A 35 -1.07 20.07 -12.38
CA ALA A 35 -0.78 21.42 -11.92
C ALA A 35 0.71 21.76 -12.02
N ALA A 36 1.60 20.81 -11.69
CA ALA A 36 3.04 21.00 -11.81
C ALA A 36 3.50 21.07 -13.28
N VAL A 37 2.95 20.22 -14.15
CA VAL A 37 3.21 20.26 -15.61
C VAL A 37 2.77 21.60 -16.21
N MET A 38 1.63 22.13 -15.76
CA MET A 38 1.13 23.46 -16.13
C MET A 38 1.84 24.61 -15.41
N GLN A 39 2.85 24.32 -14.58
CA GLN A 39 3.62 25.30 -13.79
C GLN A 39 2.77 26.13 -12.81
N ILE A 40 1.58 25.64 -12.43
CA ILE A 40 0.71 26.26 -11.41
C ILE A 40 1.33 26.07 -10.01
N ILE A 41 1.98 24.92 -9.78
CA ILE A 41 2.75 24.65 -8.57
C ILE A 41 4.19 24.29 -8.94
N PRO A 42 5.17 24.60 -8.07
CA PRO A 42 6.53 24.15 -8.28
C PRO A 42 6.65 22.63 -8.05
N VAL A 43 7.68 22.02 -8.66
CA VAL A 43 7.94 20.56 -8.59
C VAL A 43 8.07 20.07 -7.14
N TRP A 44 8.68 20.83 -6.24
CA TRP A 44 8.77 20.44 -4.83
C TRP A 44 7.39 20.38 -4.14
N GLY A 45 6.43 21.21 -4.58
CA GLY A 45 5.06 21.15 -4.09
C GLY A 45 4.38 19.84 -4.49
N LEU A 46 4.65 19.35 -5.70
CA LEU A 46 4.22 18.02 -6.13
C LEU A 46 4.84 16.90 -5.29
N CYS A 47 6.14 16.96 -4.98
CA CYS A 47 6.79 15.99 -4.10
C CYS A 47 6.11 15.91 -2.72
N ILE A 48 5.71 17.05 -2.14
CA ILE A 48 4.95 17.09 -0.88
C ILE A 48 3.59 16.41 -1.05
N ILE A 49 2.85 16.72 -2.13
CA ILE A 49 1.57 16.05 -2.41
C ILE A 49 1.76 14.53 -2.43
N VAL A 50 2.81 14.03 -3.09
CA VAL A 50 3.11 12.60 -3.14
C VAL A 50 3.32 12.01 -1.74
N VAL A 51 4.17 12.63 -0.92
CA VAL A 51 4.46 12.17 0.45
C VAL A 51 3.21 12.09 1.31
N LEU A 52 2.30 13.06 1.18
CA LEU A 52 1.09 13.13 2.00
C LEU A 52 -0.02 12.17 1.55
N THR A 53 -0.15 11.97 0.24
CA THR A 53 -1.33 11.31 -0.35
C THR A 53 -1.07 9.87 -0.74
N PHE A 54 0.16 9.53 -1.12
CA PHE A 54 0.47 8.18 -1.57
C PHE A 54 0.35 7.11 -0.46
N PRO A 55 0.85 7.32 0.77
CA PRO A 55 0.63 6.39 1.87
C PRO A 55 -0.86 6.20 2.22
N ARG A 56 -1.67 7.25 2.01
CA ARG A 56 -3.13 7.19 2.20
C ARG A 56 -3.78 6.31 1.14
N TRP A 57 -3.37 6.42 -0.12
CA TRP A 57 -3.83 5.50 -1.16
C TRP A 57 -3.50 4.06 -0.79
N THR A 58 -2.23 3.78 -0.47
CA THR A 58 -1.77 2.41 -0.23
C THR A 58 -2.50 1.77 0.95
N ILE A 59 -2.72 2.50 2.05
CA ILE A 59 -3.43 1.93 3.20
C ILE A 59 -4.92 1.73 2.94
N ASN A 60 -5.59 2.65 2.23
CA ASN A 60 -7.00 2.45 1.87
C ASN A 60 -7.14 1.23 0.95
N LEU A 61 -6.23 1.06 -0.01
CA LEU A 61 -6.21 -0.10 -0.89
C LEU A 61 -5.94 -1.40 -0.11
N HIS A 62 -5.00 -1.38 0.82
CA HIS A 62 -4.70 -2.51 1.72
C HIS A 62 -5.95 -2.95 2.49
N GLU A 63 -6.67 -2.01 3.09
CA GLU A 63 -7.91 -2.32 3.81
C GLU A 63 -9.00 -2.82 2.86
N LEU A 64 -9.12 -2.27 1.65
CA LEU A 64 -10.06 -2.78 0.63
C LEU A 64 -9.81 -4.26 0.29
N MET A 65 -8.56 -4.72 0.29
CA MET A 65 -8.23 -6.13 -0.01
C MET A 65 -8.86 -7.12 0.96
N HIS A 66 -9.14 -6.69 2.19
CA HIS A 66 -9.85 -7.50 3.19
C HIS A 66 -11.36 -7.55 2.97
N VAL A 67 -11.94 -6.54 2.32
CA VAL A 67 -13.39 -6.40 2.21
C VAL A 67 -13.92 -6.81 0.86
N TYR A 68 -13.36 -6.26 -0.23
CA TYR A 68 -13.88 -6.45 -1.57
C TYR A 68 -13.02 -7.39 -2.41
N ALA A 69 -13.70 -8.31 -3.09
CA ALA A 69 -13.15 -9.02 -4.22
C ALA A 69 -12.92 -8.08 -5.42
N ALA A 70 -12.09 -8.51 -6.37
CA ALA A 70 -11.67 -7.66 -7.48
C ALA A 70 -12.81 -7.25 -8.44
N ASP A 71 -13.89 -8.04 -8.50
CA ASP A 71 -15.10 -7.78 -9.30
C ASP A 71 -16.07 -6.80 -8.63
N GLN A 72 -15.88 -6.51 -7.34
CA GLN A 72 -16.67 -5.55 -6.58
C GLN A 72 -16.08 -4.14 -6.59
N ILE A 73 -14.87 -3.96 -7.14
CA ILE A 73 -14.16 -2.68 -7.19
C ILE A 73 -14.26 -2.08 -8.58
N ASN A 74 -14.27 -0.74 -8.63
CA ASN A 74 -14.20 0.01 -9.88
C ASN A 74 -13.03 -0.49 -10.77
N PRO A 75 -13.26 -0.72 -12.09
CA PRO A 75 -12.25 -1.24 -12.99
C PRO A 75 -10.93 -0.46 -13.02
N PHE A 76 -10.97 0.86 -12.78
CA PHE A 76 -9.77 1.70 -12.71
C PHE A 76 -8.91 1.33 -11.49
N ILE A 77 -9.48 1.33 -10.27
CA ILE A 77 -8.73 0.92 -9.06
C ILE A 77 -8.26 -0.52 -9.23
N CYS A 78 -9.11 -1.40 -9.77
CA CYS A 78 -8.74 -2.78 -10.03
C CYS A 78 -7.51 -2.88 -10.95
N ALA A 79 -7.48 -2.13 -12.05
CA ALA A 79 -6.37 -2.15 -13.00
C ALA A 79 -5.12 -1.46 -12.44
N MET A 80 -5.25 -0.35 -11.73
CA MET A 80 -4.12 0.43 -11.24
C MET A 80 -3.42 -0.21 -10.03
N GLY A 81 -4.18 -0.92 -9.18
CA GLY A 81 -3.63 -1.65 -8.04
C GLY A 81 -2.98 -0.72 -7.01
N ILE A 82 -1.75 -1.04 -6.60
CA ILE A 82 -1.02 -0.43 -5.46
C ILE A 82 -0.82 1.09 -5.56
N SER A 83 -1.06 1.70 -6.72
CA SER A 83 -0.89 3.12 -6.94
C SER A 83 -1.83 3.64 -8.04
N PRO A 84 -2.40 4.85 -7.93
CA PRO A 84 -3.25 5.42 -8.99
C PRO A 84 -2.44 5.87 -10.22
N THR A 85 -1.11 5.87 -10.11
CA THR A 85 -0.15 6.06 -11.19
C THR A 85 0.88 4.93 -11.11
N PRO A 86 1.20 4.20 -12.20
CA PRO A 86 2.02 3.00 -12.10
C PRO A 86 3.41 3.32 -11.51
N LEU A 87 3.83 2.53 -10.52
CA LEU A 87 5.19 2.64 -9.96
C LEU A 87 6.24 2.12 -10.94
N SER A 88 5.83 1.23 -11.86
CA SER A 88 6.65 0.68 -12.91
C SER A 88 5.78 0.10 -14.03
N LEU A 89 6.41 -0.37 -15.10
CA LEU A 89 5.75 -1.16 -16.15
C LEU A 89 5.31 -2.54 -15.65
N LEU A 90 5.91 -3.03 -14.56
CA LEU A 90 5.64 -4.34 -13.96
C LEU A 90 5.10 -4.11 -12.56
N THR A 91 3.81 -3.83 -12.47
CA THR A 91 3.09 -3.68 -11.21
C THR A 91 1.81 -4.48 -11.29
N LEU A 92 1.62 -5.39 -10.33
CA LEU A 92 0.43 -6.22 -10.23
C LEU A 92 -0.85 -5.36 -10.09
N SER A 93 -1.95 -5.89 -10.62
CA SER A 93 -3.27 -5.29 -10.44
C SER A 93 -3.85 -5.67 -9.06
N TYR A 94 -4.95 -5.04 -8.68
CA TYR A 94 -5.61 -5.26 -7.38
C TYR A 94 -5.89 -6.73 -7.09
N ARG A 95 -6.29 -7.51 -8.09
CA ARG A 95 -6.64 -8.93 -7.93
C ARG A 95 -5.45 -9.76 -7.47
N GLU A 96 -4.33 -9.63 -8.16
CA GLU A 96 -3.11 -10.36 -7.85
C GLU A 96 -2.52 -9.87 -6.51
N LEU A 97 -2.52 -8.56 -6.28
CA LEU A 97 -2.11 -7.97 -4.99
C LEU A 97 -2.95 -8.50 -3.82
N ARG A 98 -4.28 -8.53 -3.96
CA ARG A 98 -5.18 -9.10 -2.96
C ARG A 98 -4.88 -10.57 -2.68
N SER A 99 -4.60 -11.35 -3.74
CA SER A 99 -4.25 -12.76 -3.58
C SER A 99 -2.94 -12.94 -2.82
N LEU A 100 -1.91 -12.13 -3.11
CA LEU A 100 -0.65 -12.13 -2.38
C LEU A 100 -0.86 -11.73 -0.93
N HIS A 101 -1.55 -10.61 -0.70
CA HIS A 101 -1.87 -10.05 0.61
C HIS A 101 -2.60 -11.03 1.52
N LEU A 102 -3.67 -11.66 1.04
CA LEU A 102 -4.40 -12.68 1.81
C LEU A 102 -3.54 -13.92 2.09
N SER A 103 -2.61 -14.24 1.19
CA SER A 103 -1.66 -15.33 1.43
C SER A 103 -0.61 -14.96 2.48
N HIS A 104 -0.12 -13.73 2.46
CA HIS A 104 0.75 -13.16 3.49
C HIS A 104 0.08 -13.24 4.87
N HIS A 105 -1.21 -12.86 4.99
CA HIS A 105 -1.96 -13.00 6.25
C HIS A 105 -2.07 -14.44 6.78
N ARG A 106 -2.02 -15.46 5.92
CA ARG A 106 -2.10 -16.87 6.34
C ARG A 106 -0.80 -17.39 6.93
N ALA A 107 0.34 -16.88 6.48
CA ALA A 107 1.66 -17.37 6.88
C ALA A 107 2.68 -16.22 7.03
N PRO A 108 2.37 -15.17 7.81
CA PRO A 108 3.13 -13.93 7.79
C PRO A 108 4.56 -14.13 8.30
N ALA A 109 5.53 -13.56 7.59
CA ALA A 109 6.96 -13.62 7.89
C ALA A 109 7.56 -15.04 7.95
N THR A 110 6.84 -16.06 7.48
CA THR A 110 7.35 -17.44 7.35
C THR A 110 8.04 -17.66 5.99
N PRO A 111 8.74 -18.78 5.76
CA PRO A 111 9.24 -19.10 4.42
C PRO A 111 8.15 -19.28 3.35
N ASP A 112 6.92 -19.61 3.75
CA ASP A 112 5.77 -19.80 2.86
C ASP A 112 5.03 -18.49 2.54
N ASP A 113 5.45 -17.39 3.18
CA ASP A 113 4.96 -16.05 2.88
C ASP A 113 5.38 -15.66 1.44
N PRO A 114 4.46 -15.33 0.52
CA PRO A 114 4.85 -14.88 -0.82
C PRO A 114 5.76 -13.64 -0.78
N ASP A 115 5.62 -12.84 0.27
CA ASP A 115 6.33 -11.61 0.56
C ASP A 115 7.56 -11.84 1.43
N ALA A 116 7.94 -13.08 1.74
CA ALA A 116 9.16 -13.40 2.51
C ALA A 116 10.43 -12.68 2.01
N PHE A 117 10.53 -12.38 0.70
CA PHE A 117 11.73 -11.80 0.08
C PHE A 117 11.99 -10.33 0.43
N HIS A 118 10.98 -9.55 0.86
CA HIS A 118 11.15 -8.19 1.39
C HIS A 118 10.80 -8.09 2.89
N ILE A 119 10.70 -9.25 3.57
CA ILE A 119 10.58 -9.34 5.03
C ILE A 119 11.84 -9.93 5.64
N ARG A 120 12.34 -11.03 5.06
CA ARG A 120 13.41 -11.88 5.60
C ARG A 120 14.76 -11.54 5.00
N GLY A 121 15.81 -11.69 5.80
CA GLY A 121 17.20 -11.44 5.40
C GLY A 121 17.81 -10.20 6.08
N PRO A 122 19.02 -9.81 5.66
CA PRO A 122 19.69 -8.62 6.20
C PRO A 122 18.89 -7.35 5.92
N SER A 123 18.73 -6.48 6.92
CA SER A 123 17.89 -5.28 6.81
C SER A 123 18.28 -4.35 5.65
N TRP A 124 19.57 -4.21 5.34
CA TRP A 124 20.03 -3.38 4.22
C TRP A 124 19.59 -3.94 2.86
N GLN A 125 19.58 -5.27 2.71
CA GLN A 125 19.16 -5.93 1.48
C GLN A 125 17.66 -5.74 1.30
N VAL A 126 16.89 -5.95 2.37
CA VAL A 126 15.44 -5.74 2.39
C VAL A 126 15.10 -4.29 2.07
N PHE A 127 15.83 -3.32 2.64
CA PHE A 127 15.66 -1.91 2.35
C PHE A 127 15.88 -1.60 0.87
N CYS A 128 16.97 -2.10 0.26
CA CYS A 128 17.21 -1.92 -1.17
C CYS A 128 16.13 -2.59 -2.03
N MET A 129 15.66 -3.78 -1.63
CA MET A 129 14.61 -4.49 -2.35
C MET A 129 13.27 -3.75 -2.30
N ALA A 130 12.94 -3.07 -1.21
CA ALA A 130 11.69 -2.33 -1.03
C ALA A 130 11.38 -1.35 -2.19
N PHE A 131 12.41 -0.76 -2.81
CA PHE A 131 12.26 0.17 -3.94
C PHE A 131 11.90 -0.51 -5.28
N VAL A 132 12.07 -1.83 -5.38
CA VAL A 132 11.82 -2.64 -6.60
C VAL A 132 10.82 -3.78 -6.35
N VAL A 133 10.11 -3.75 -5.22
CA VAL A 133 9.08 -4.74 -4.86
C VAL A 133 8.01 -4.90 -5.93
N PRO A 134 7.46 -3.84 -6.57
CA PRO A 134 6.40 -4.02 -7.56
C PRO A 134 6.84 -4.92 -8.72
N GLU A 135 8.06 -4.72 -9.22
CA GLU A 135 8.65 -5.55 -10.26
C GLU A 135 8.90 -6.98 -9.77
N TRP A 136 9.46 -7.12 -8.57
CA TRP A 136 9.83 -8.42 -8.05
C TRP A 136 8.63 -9.29 -7.69
N GLN A 137 7.58 -8.70 -7.12
CA GLN A 137 6.28 -9.34 -6.93
C GLN A 137 5.68 -9.78 -8.27
N THR A 138 5.72 -8.93 -9.30
CA THR A 138 5.22 -9.28 -10.64
C THR A 138 5.98 -10.47 -11.24
N ILE A 139 7.31 -10.46 -11.16
CA ILE A 139 8.15 -11.56 -11.66
C ILE A 139 7.88 -12.85 -10.89
N ARG A 140 7.79 -12.80 -9.57
CA ARG A 140 7.45 -13.95 -8.73
C ARG A 140 6.06 -14.47 -9.04
N TRP A 141 5.08 -13.59 -9.22
CA TRP A 141 3.72 -13.94 -9.60
C TRP A 141 3.69 -14.75 -10.91
N PHE A 142 4.39 -14.27 -11.96
CA PHE A 142 4.45 -15.00 -13.23
C PHE A 142 5.13 -16.36 -13.10
N LYS A 143 6.15 -16.50 -12.26
CA LYS A 143 6.81 -17.79 -12.01
C LYS A 143 5.89 -18.79 -11.33
N THR A 144 5.02 -18.34 -10.43
CA THR A 144 4.15 -19.22 -9.64
C THR A 144 2.79 -19.50 -10.30
N HIS A 145 2.19 -18.49 -10.93
CA HIS A 145 0.81 -18.55 -11.44
C HIS A 145 0.72 -18.45 -12.97
N GLY A 146 1.81 -18.12 -13.66
CA GLY A 146 1.82 -17.87 -15.09
C GLY A 146 1.21 -16.52 -15.47
N PHE A 147 1.05 -16.31 -16.78
CA PHE A 147 0.47 -15.10 -17.36
C PHE A 147 -1.03 -15.28 -17.60
N SER A 148 -1.82 -14.28 -17.23
CA SER A 148 -3.25 -14.22 -17.59
C SER A 148 -3.50 -13.08 -18.58
N TRP A 149 -4.44 -13.28 -19.51
CA TRP A 149 -4.82 -12.26 -20.49
C TRP A 149 -5.23 -10.95 -19.81
N LYS A 150 -6.02 -11.04 -18.74
CA LYS A 150 -6.51 -9.89 -18.00
C LYS A 150 -5.36 -9.09 -17.36
N LEU A 151 -4.39 -9.76 -16.73
CA LEU A 151 -3.19 -9.09 -16.20
C LEU A 151 -2.39 -8.43 -17.33
N GLY A 152 -2.27 -9.10 -18.49
CA GLY A 152 -1.69 -8.52 -19.69
C GLY A 152 -2.33 -7.19 -20.11
N CYS A 153 -3.65 -7.17 -20.23
CA CYS A 153 -4.40 -5.95 -20.54
C CYS A 153 -4.16 -4.85 -19.51
N ASP A 154 -4.17 -5.19 -18.22
CA ASP A 154 -3.95 -4.21 -17.16
C ASP A 154 -2.52 -3.65 -17.19
N LEU A 155 -1.51 -4.47 -17.50
CA LEU A 155 -0.13 -4.01 -17.68
C LEU A 155 0.01 -3.07 -18.88
N ILE A 156 -0.71 -3.33 -19.98
CA ILE A 156 -0.75 -2.42 -21.14
C ILE A 156 -1.36 -1.07 -20.73
N VAL A 157 -2.50 -1.08 -20.01
CA VAL A 157 -3.13 0.16 -19.50
C VAL A 157 -2.15 0.95 -18.64
N LYS A 158 -1.47 0.28 -17.69
CA LYS A 158 -0.42 0.92 -16.87
C LYS A 158 0.71 1.48 -17.73
N ALA A 159 1.23 0.71 -18.68
CA ALA A 159 2.28 1.17 -19.58
C ALA A 159 1.86 2.42 -20.37
N THR A 160 0.63 2.43 -20.90
CA THR A 160 0.08 3.59 -21.61
C THR A 160 -0.03 4.81 -20.70
N VAL A 161 -0.55 4.65 -19.47
CA VAL A 161 -0.63 5.75 -18.49
C VAL A 161 0.77 6.26 -18.15
N LEU A 162 1.73 5.38 -17.86
CA LEU A 162 3.09 5.77 -17.49
C LEU A 162 3.80 6.52 -18.62
N VAL A 163 3.73 5.99 -19.85
CA VAL A 163 4.31 6.63 -21.05
C VAL A 163 3.62 7.96 -21.34
N GLY A 164 2.28 8.02 -21.23
CA GLY A 164 1.52 9.25 -21.42
C GLY A 164 1.91 10.34 -20.43
N LEU A 165 2.03 9.99 -19.14
CA LEU A 165 2.51 10.91 -18.11
C LEU A 165 3.93 11.38 -18.42
N ALA A 166 4.86 10.46 -18.73
CA ALA A 166 6.25 10.79 -19.06
C ALA A 166 6.37 11.74 -20.26
N TRP A 167 5.62 11.45 -21.32
CA TRP A 167 5.57 12.28 -22.52
C TRP A 167 5.05 13.68 -22.22
N MET A 168 3.95 13.78 -21.45
CA MET A 168 3.34 15.07 -21.11
C MET A 168 4.17 15.93 -20.16
N GLY A 169 4.87 15.33 -19.20
CA GLY A 169 5.54 16.09 -18.14
C GLY A 169 7.05 16.24 -18.28
N GLY A 170 7.72 15.53 -19.19
CA GLY A 170 9.16 15.66 -19.41
C GLY A 170 9.97 15.47 -18.11
N SER A 171 10.68 16.50 -17.66
CA SER A 171 11.46 16.43 -16.41
C SER A 171 10.61 16.38 -15.14
N VAL A 172 9.39 16.96 -15.15
CA VAL A 172 8.45 16.92 -14.01
C VAL A 172 8.03 15.48 -13.71
N PHE A 173 7.88 14.64 -14.75
CA PHE A 173 7.60 13.21 -14.60
C PHE A 173 8.64 12.52 -13.74
N TRP A 174 9.93 12.76 -13.99
CA TRP A 174 10.99 12.07 -13.26
C TRP A 174 11.00 12.43 -11.78
N ALA A 175 10.76 13.69 -11.44
CA ALA A 175 10.64 14.11 -10.04
C ALA A 175 9.42 13.49 -9.35
N PHE A 176 8.27 13.48 -10.04
CA PHE A 176 7.05 12.85 -9.56
C PHE A 176 7.21 11.35 -9.32
N TRP A 177 7.69 10.64 -10.35
CA TRP A 177 7.88 9.19 -10.34
C TRP A 177 8.93 8.76 -9.32
N LEU A 178 10.06 9.48 -9.23
CA LEU A 178 11.08 9.22 -8.21
C LEU A 178 10.51 9.44 -6.79
N SER A 179 9.70 10.49 -6.58
CA SER A 179 9.05 10.72 -5.30
C SER A 179 8.12 9.58 -4.92
N LEU A 180 7.31 9.08 -5.85
CA LEU A 180 6.44 7.91 -5.63
C LEU A 180 7.26 6.69 -5.24
N ARG A 181 8.35 6.41 -5.95
CA ARG A 181 9.26 5.28 -5.68
C ARG A 181 9.90 5.38 -4.31
N LEU A 182 10.35 6.58 -3.93
CA LEU A 182 10.97 6.79 -2.63
C LEU A 182 9.97 6.62 -1.49
N VAL A 183 8.79 7.22 -1.60
CA VAL A 183 7.74 7.10 -0.58
C VAL A 183 7.25 5.65 -0.48
N TYR A 184 7.04 4.98 -1.61
CA TYR A 184 6.66 3.57 -1.64
C TYR A 184 7.72 2.69 -0.97
N GLY A 185 9.00 2.81 -1.36
CA GLY A 185 10.06 1.96 -0.81
C GLY A 185 10.26 2.15 0.70
N VAL A 186 10.14 3.38 1.20
CA VAL A 186 10.19 3.64 2.65
C VAL A 186 8.96 3.08 3.37
N ALA A 187 7.77 3.26 2.80
CA ALA A 187 6.54 2.72 3.36
C ALA A 187 6.55 1.17 3.37
N ASP A 188 6.95 0.55 2.27
CA ASP A 188 7.08 -0.90 2.12
C ASP A 188 8.09 -1.46 3.13
N PHE A 189 9.29 -0.87 3.24
CA PHE A 189 10.25 -1.29 4.25
C PHE A 189 9.70 -1.16 5.68
N THR A 190 9.00 -0.07 5.99
CA THR A 190 8.40 0.12 7.32
C THR A 190 7.33 -0.94 7.59
N PHE A 191 6.44 -1.18 6.62
CA PHE A 191 5.25 -2.01 6.78
C PHE A 191 5.50 -3.52 6.58
N PHE A 192 6.53 -3.91 5.84
CA PHE A 192 6.89 -5.31 5.63
C PHE A 192 8.11 -5.75 6.44
N ARG A 193 9.10 -4.88 6.67
CA ARG A 193 10.29 -5.27 7.45
C ARG A 193 10.16 -4.94 8.92
N ILE A 194 9.89 -3.68 9.28
CA ILE A 194 9.99 -3.22 10.67
C ILE A 194 8.92 -3.84 11.57
N VAL A 195 7.69 -3.97 11.07
CA VAL A 195 6.58 -4.57 11.84
C VAL A 195 6.51 -6.10 11.76
N HIS A 196 7.40 -6.74 10.99
CA HIS A 196 7.50 -8.20 10.91
C HIS A 196 8.84 -8.77 11.34
N CYS A 197 9.82 -7.92 11.67
CA CYS A 197 11.09 -8.34 12.20
C CYS A 197 11.59 -7.38 13.28
N GLN A 198 11.62 -7.87 14.52
CA GLN A 198 12.12 -7.16 15.69
C GLN A 198 13.16 -8.04 16.38
N ASP A 199 14.29 -7.46 16.79
CA ASP A 199 15.38 -8.15 17.50
C ASP A 199 15.87 -9.45 16.82
N GLY A 200 15.78 -9.52 15.50
CA GLY A 200 16.18 -10.67 14.69
C GLY A 200 15.14 -11.80 14.60
N GLU A 201 14.02 -11.66 15.30
CA GLU A 201 12.89 -12.59 15.24
C GLU A 201 11.92 -12.20 14.11
N TYR A 202 11.26 -13.19 13.53
CA TYR A 202 10.25 -13.00 12.48
C TYR A 202 8.85 -13.24 13.06
N GLY A 203 7.92 -12.33 12.78
CA GLY A 203 6.57 -12.41 13.31
C GLY A 203 5.68 -11.28 12.81
N THR A 204 4.72 -10.90 13.65
CA THR A 204 3.88 -9.71 13.46
C THR A 204 3.90 -8.97 14.78
N PHE A 205 4.35 -7.72 14.74
CA PHE A 205 4.65 -6.95 15.94
C PHE A 205 3.91 -5.62 15.92
N SER A 206 3.56 -5.14 17.11
CA SER A 206 3.18 -3.74 17.27
C SER A 206 4.40 -2.86 17.10
N LEU A 207 4.20 -1.65 16.58
CA LEU A 207 5.25 -0.64 16.52
C LEU A 207 5.07 0.35 17.67
N ASP A 208 6.03 0.37 18.60
CA ASP A 208 6.07 1.41 19.62
C ASP A 208 6.79 2.65 19.07
N ILE A 209 6.07 3.75 18.94
CA ILE A 209 6.62 5.04 18.53
C ILE A 209 6.25 6.14 19.53
N PRO A 210 7.14 7.13 19.77
CA PRO A 210 6.86 8.23 20.68
C PRO A 210 5.57 8.97 20.33
N SER A 211 4.83 9.41 21.36
CA SER A 211 3.52 10.07 21.20
C SER A 211 3.54 11.32 20.31
N TRP A 212 4.62 12.11 20.35
CA TRP A 212 4.79 13.26 19.47
C TRP A 212 4.86 12.85 17.99
N LEU A 213 5.51 11.72 17.68
CA LEU A 213 5.61 11.21 16.33
C LEU A 213 4.26 10.64 15.86
N GLN A 214 3.50 9.99 16.76
CA GLN A 214 2.13 9.56 16.46
C GLN A 214 1.25 10.75 16.05
N GLN A 215 1.35 11.88 16.77
CA GLN A 215 0.59 13.09 16.43
C GLN A 215 0.98 13.63 15.05
N VAL A 216 2.28 13.65 14.74
CA VAL A 216 2.76 14.07 13.41
C VAL A 216 2.23 13.14 12.32
N ILE A 217 2.37 11.83 12.48
CA ILE A 217 1.88 10.85 11.49
C ILE A 217 0.37 10.96 11.33
N ARG A 218 -0.39 11.08 12.43
CA ARG A 218 -1.85 11.28 12.38
C ARG A 218 -2.22 12.53 11.59
N LEU A 219 -1.52 13.64 11.81
CA LEU A 219 -1.79 14.90 11.12
C LEU A 219 -1.43 14.82 9.63
N VAL A 220 -0.28 14.24 9.32
CA VAL A 220 0.34 14.24 7.99
C VAL A 220 -0.23 13.13 7.11
N LEU A 221 -0.28 11.89 7.62
CA LEU A 221 -0.67 10.69 6.89
C LEU A 221 -2.08 10.19 7.25
N GLY A 222 -2.65 10.65 8.37
CA GLY A 222 -4.00 10.28 8.79
C GLY A 222 -4.02 9.14 9.81
N GLU A 223 -5.15 9.00 10.51
CA GLU A 223 -5.34 7.99 11.56
C GLU A 223 -5.26 6.56 11.03
N LEU A 224 -5.75 6.31 9.81
CA LEU A 224 -5.78 4.97 9.23
C LEU A 224 -4.37 4.40 9.04
N VAL A 225 -3.45 5.21 8.48
CA VAL A 225 -2.04 4.83 8.31
C VAL A 225 -1.39 4.56 9.65
N LEU A 226 -1.60 5.44 10.63
CA LEU A 226 -1.04 5.31 11.97
C LEU A 226 -1.51 4.02 12.66
N SER A 227 -2.83 3.81 12.68
CA SER A 227 -3.47 2.71 13.39
C SER A 227 -3.07 1.36 12.81
N ALA A 228 -3.12 1.22 11.48
CA ALA A 228 -2.72 -0.01 10.81
C ALA A 228 -1.24 -0.35 11.06
N THR A 229 -0.37 0.67 11.13
CA THR A 229 1.07 0.47 11.36
C THR A 229 1.37 0.09 12.81
N ILE A 230 0.81 0.81 13.80
CA ILE A 230 1.09 0.58 15.23
C ILE A 230 0.46 -0.72 15.73
N HIS A 231 -0.72 -1.08 15.22
CA HIS A 231 -1.49 -2.24 15.65
C HIS A 231 -1.49 -3.38 14.62
N HIS A 232 -0.40 -3.50 13.88
CA HIS A 232 -0.25 -4.46 12.78
C HIS A 232 -0.38 -5.93 13.22
N ASP A 233 0.13 -6.28 14.40
CA ASP A 233 -0.08 -7.56 15.06
C ASP A 233 -1.57 -7.89 15.30
N ILE A 234 -2.37 -6.92 15.76
CA ILE A 234 -3.82 -7.09 15.95
C ILE A 234 -4.52 -7.26 14.60
N HIS A 235 -4.12 -6.47 13.61
CA HIS A 235 -4.61 -6.57 12.23
C HIS A 235 -4.32 -7.96 11.63
N HIS A 236 -3.12 -8.51 11.81
CA HIS A 236 -2.79 -9.85 11.35
C HIS A 236 -3.60 -10.95 12.04
N ARG A 237 -3.84 -10.82 13.34
CA ARG A 237 -4.63 -11.78 14.11
C ARG A 237 -6.13 -11.71 13.79
N ASN A 238 -6.62 -10.53 13.41
CA ASN A 238 -8.04 -10.27 13.18
C ASN A 238 -8.21 -9.32 11.96
N PRO A 239 -7.96 -9.80 10.72
CA PRO A 239 -7.96 -8.96 9.51
C PRO A 239 -9.33 -8.37 9.16
N TRP A 240 -10.39 -8.83 9.83
CA TRP A 240 -11.76 -8.37 9.65
C TRP A 240 -12.11 -7.17 10.54
N ILE A 241 -11.22 -6.74 11.45
CA ILE A 241 -11.42 -5.53 12.24
C ILE A 241 -11.07 -4.32 11.36
N ALA A 242 -11.98 -3.35 11.27
CA ALA A 242 -11.69 -2.11 10.55
C ALA A 242 -10.46 -1.40 11.15
N ALA A 243 -9.52 -0.94 10.33
CA ALA A 243 -8.27 -0.39 10.85
C ALA A 243 -8.44 0.77 11.85
N HIS A 244 -9.51 1.56 11.76
CA HIS A 244 -9.80 2.63 12.74
C HIS A 244 -10.28 2.12 14.12
N HIS A 245 -10.67 0.84 14.23
CA HIS A 245 -11.05 0.18 15.48
C HIS A 245 -9.92 -0.65 16.13
N LEU A 246 -8.79 -0.85 15.45
CA LEU A 246 -7.64 -1.59 16.01
C LEU A 246 -7.16 -1.09 17.39
N PRO A 247 -7.12 0.23 17.70
CA PRO A 247 -6.70 0.70 19.01
C PRO A 247 -7.70 0.30 20.10
N ALA A 248 -9.00 0.27 19.80
CA ALA A 248 -10.04 -0.16 20.73
C ALA A 248 -9.99 -1.67 20.94
N ALA A 249 -9.89 -2.44 19.85
CA ALA A 249 -9.75 -3.90 19.92
C ALA A 249 -8.54 -4.33 20.74
N ARG A 250 -7.39 -3.64 20.61
CA ARG A 250 -6.21 -3.91 21.46
C ARG A 250 -6.52 -3.82 22.96
N ARG A 251 -7.26 -2.80 23.39
CA ARG A 251 -7.61 -2.60 24.81
C ARG A 251 -8.54 -3.67 25.36
N GLU A 252 -9.30 -4.33 24.50
CA GLU A 252 -10.18 -5.44 24.90
C GLU A 252 -9.45 -6.79 24.92
N LEU A 253 -8.46 -6.96 24.04
CA LEU A 253 -7.75 -8.22 23.85
C LEU A 253 -6.48 -8.37 24.72
N CYS A 254 -6.01 -7.30 25.37
CA CYS A 254 -4.79 -7.26 26.19
C CYS A 254 -5.08 -6.64 27.56
#